data_AF-A0A820K306-F1
#
_entry.id   AF-A0A820K306-F1
#
_cell.length_a   1.000
_cell.length_b   1.000
_cell.length_c   1.000
_cell.angle_alpha   90.00
_cell.angle_beta   90.00
_cell.angle_gamma   90.00
#
_symmetry.space_group_name_H-M   'P 1'
#
loop_
_entity.id
_entity.type
_entity.pdbx_description
1 polymer ?
#
loop_
_entity_poly.entity_id
_entity_poly.type
_entity_poly.pdbx_seq_one_letter_code
_entity_poly.pdbx_strand_id
1 'polypeptide(L)' 'GGIERPWTGVPRRYFDSSTKTERCVCVKNADQQDGRFRQYEDCSPTSTECKILD' A
#
# COMPACT_ATOMS: atom_id res chain seq x y z
N GLY A 1 -7.35 -4.64 16.35
CA GLY A 1 -8.17 -5.09 15.21
C GLY A 1 -7.26 -5.30 14.02
N GLY A 2 -7.19 -6.51 13.50
CA GLY A 2 -6.41 -6.85 12.32
C GLY A 2 -7.07 -8.04 11.63
N ILE A 3 -7.13 -8.01 10.30
CA ILE A 3 -7.60 -9.16 9.52
C ILE A 3 -6.35 -9.96 9.17
N GLU A 4 -6.29 -11.20 9.65
CA GLU A 4 -5.24 -12.14 9.24
C GLU A 4 -5.44 -12.49 7.77
N ARG A 5 -4.34 -12.47 7.00
CA ARG A 5 -4.37 -12.75 5.57
C ARG A 5 -3.37 -13.87 5.26
N PRO A 6 -3.69 -14.77 4.33
CA PRO A 6 -2.80 -15.87 3.97
C PRO A 6 -1.66 -15.43 3.02
N TRP A 7 -1.38 -14.13 2.94
CA TRP A 7 -0.41 -13.57 2.01
C TRP A 7 0.31 -12.39 2.65
N THR A 8 1.60 -12.27 2.31
CA THR A 8 2.43 -11.12 2.67
C THR A 8 2.07 -9.93 1.79
N GLY A 9 1.73 -8.81 2.42
CA GLY A 9 1.40 -7.57 1.72
C GLY A 9 2.56 -6.60 1.69
N VAL A 10 2.54 -5.70 0.71
CA VAL A 10 3.41 -4.51 0.68
C VAL A 10 2.59 -3.26 1.01
N PRO A 11 3.15 -2.29 1.74
CA PRO A 11 2.48 -1.04 2.02
C PRO A 11 2.39 -0.16 0.76
N ARG A 12 1.21 0.42 0.54
CA ARG A 12 0.92 1.37 -0.54
C ARG A 12 0.04 2.50 -0.05
N ARG A 13 0.17 3.66 -0.71
CA ARG A 13 -0.78 4.77 -0.57
C ARG A 13 -1.97 4.49 -1.50
N TYR A 14 -3.18 4.45 -0.94
CA TYR A 14 -4.42 4.30 -1.67
C TYR A 14 -5.18 5.62 -1.70
N PHE A 15 -5.48 6.10 -2.91
CA PHE A 15 -6.35 7.25 -3.09
C PHE A 15 -7.80 6.80 -3.25
N ASP A 16 -8.65 7.18 -2.31
CA ASP A 16 -10.08 6.95 -2.40
C ASP A 16 -10.75 8.09 -3.18
N SER A 17 -11.22 7.78 -4.38
CA SER A 17 -11.87 8.76 -5.25
C SER A 17 -13.22 9.24 -4.73
N SER A 18 -13.86 8.49 -3.82
CA SER A 18 -15.16 8.79 -3.23
C SER A 18 -15.03 9.79 -2.09
N THR A 19 -14.05 9.60 -1.21
CA THR A 19 -13.79 10.49 -0.07
C THR A 19 -12.76 11.57 -0.36
N LYS A 20 -12.05 11.48 -1.50
CA LYS A 20 -10.92 12.35 -1.87
C LYS A 20 -9.79 12.34 -0.83
N THR A 21 -9.66 11.25 -0.09
CA THR A 21 -8.61 11.08 0.92
C THR A 21 -7.62 10.00 0.53
N GLU A 22 -6.44 10.08 1.13
CA GLU A 22 -5.38 9.10 0.96
C GLU A 22 -5.15 8.33 2.25
N ARG A 23 -4.90 7.03 2.15
CA ARG A 23 -4.62 6.17 3.31
C ARG A 23 -3.60 5.09 2.99
N CYS A 24 -2.90 4.62 4.00
CA CYS A 24 -2.01 3.47 3.89
C CYS A 24 -2.82 2.16 3.86
N VAL A 25 -2.45 1.25 2.95
CA VAL A 25 -3.01 -0.10 2.86
C VAL A 25 -1.92 -1.12 2.55
N CYS A 26 -2.10 -2.36 3.02
CA CYS A 26 -1.30 -3.48 2.55
C CYS A 26 -1.99 -4.14 1.35
N VAL A 27 -1.26 -4.29 0.25
CA VAL A 27 -1.74 -4.93 -0.99
C VAL A 27 -0.93 -6.17 -1.33
N LYS A 28 -1.53 -7.12 -2.05
CA LYS A 28 -0.79 -8.26 -2.62
C LYS A 28 0.15 -7.75 -3.70
N ASN A 29 1.27 -8.45 -3.89
CA ASN A 29 2.22 -8.15 -4.96
C ASN A 29 1.59 -8.14 -6.36
N ALA A 30 0.63 -9.03 -6.63
CA ALA A 30 -0.07 -9.10 -7.92
C ALA A 30 -0.99 -7.89 -8.18
N ASP A 31 -1.50 -7.24 -7.13
CA ASP A 31 -2.51 -6.18 -7.24
C ASP A 31 -1.87 -4.77 -7.28
N GLN A 32 -0.54 -4.68 -7.15
CA GLN A 32 0.18 -3.40 -7.07
C GLN A 32 0.06 -2.54 -8.35
N GLN A 33 -0.27 -3.15 -9.49
CA GLN A 33 -0.36 -2.47 -10.78
C GLN A 33 -1.68 -1.70 -10.98
N ASP A 34 -2.64 -1.84 -10.05
CA ASP A 34 -3.85 -1.03 -10.06
C ASP A 34 -3.49 0.45 -9.82
N GLY A 35 -3.91 1.33 -10.73
CA GLY A 35 -3.59 2.76 -10.68
C GLY A 35 -4.11 3.53 -9.47
N ARG A 36 -4.92 2.90 -8.61
CA ARG A 36 -5.35 3.45 -7.32
C ARG A 36 -4.28 3.35 -6.23
N PHE A 37 -3.26 2.51 -6.42
CA PHE A 37 -2.16 2.34 -5.49
C PHE A 37 -0.92 3.11 -5.95
N ARG A 38 -0.31 3.85 -5.03
CA ARG A 38 0.97 4.53 -5.24
C ARG A 38 2.02 3.95 -4.31
N GLN A 39 3.23 3.78 -4.85
CA GLN A 39 4.39 3.37 -4.06
C GLN A 39 4.81 4.53 -3.15
N TYR A 40 5.44 4.19 -2.03
CA TYR A 40 6.14 5.17 -1.21
C TYR A 40 7.46 5.53 -1.89
N GLU A 41 7.86 6.80 -1.81
CA GLU A 41 9.17 7.26 -2.28
C GLU A 41 10.27 6.53 -1.50
N ASP A 42 11.39 6.24 -2.18
CA ASP A 42 12.54 5.50 -1.65
C ASP A 42 12.21 4.16 -0.97
N CYS A 43 11.09 3.54 -1.35
CA CYS A 43 10.73 2.22 -0.87
C CYS A 43 10.73 1.19 -2.01
N SER A 44 11.39 0.05 -1.78
CA SER A 44 11.39 -1.05 -2.74
C SER A 44 9.95 -1.52 -3.03
N PRO A 45 9.60 -1.82 -4.28
CA PRO A 45 8.26 -2.27 -4.65
C PRO A 45 7.87 -3.59 -3.97
N THR A 46 8.83 -4.39 -3.49
CA THR A 46 8.57 -5.65 -2.80
C THR A 46 8.79 -5.57 -1.28
N SER A 47 9.11 -4.39 -0.75
CA SER A 47 9.36 -4.23 0.68
C SER A 47 8.09 -4.45 1.49
N THR A 48 8.16 -5.22 2.57
CA THR A 48 7.04 -5.43 3.50
C THR A 48 6.91 -4.31 4.53
N GLU A 49 7.89 -3.42 4.57
CA GLU A 49 7.96 -2.24 5.43
C GLU A 49 8.57 -1.07 4.66
N CYS A 50 8.08 0.14 4.91
CA CYS A 50 8.66 1.37 4.36
C CYS A 50 8.82 2.36 5.51
N LYS A 51 9.94 3.09 5.53
CA LYS A 51 10.08 4.27 6.38
C LYS A 51 9.39 5.42 5.67
N ILE A 52 8.34 5.96 6.28
CA ILE A 52 7.72 7.20 5.83
C ILE A 52 8.60 8.32 6.38
N LEU A 53 9.18 9.13 5.51
CA LEU A 53 9.88 10.35 5.92
C LEU A 53 8.80 11.41 6.17
N ASP A 54 8.71 11.90 7.40
CA ASP A 54 7.83 13.00 7.82
C ASP A 54 8.40 14.37 7.39
#